data_AF-A0A3D0LXT3-F1
#
_entry.id   AF-A0A3D0LXT3-F1
#
_cell.length_a   1.000
_cell.length_b   1.000
_cell.length_c   1.000
_cell.angle_alpha   90.00
_cell.angle_beta   90.00
_cell.angle_gamma   90.00
#
_symmetry.space_group_name_H-M   'P 1'
#
loop_
_entity.id
_entity.type
_entity.pdbx_description
1 polymer ?
#
loop_
_entity_poly.entity_id
_entity_poly.type
_entity_poly.pdbx_seq_one_letter_code
_entity_poly.pdbx_strand_id
1 'polypeptide(L)' 'MLKTTPSQALRVHRLVCKLCCNCNHGNCLLLDDGEKHTCVQLISRYGIYCKYFLTVVLPAEKELHEKILIQNKYEN' A
#
# COMPACT_ATOMS: atom_id res chain seq x y z
N MET A 1 -3.54 -8.18 8.58
CA MET A 1 -3.28 -6.81 8.05
C MET A 1 -1.95 -6.36 8.60
N LEU A 2 -1.05 -5.80 7.78
CA LEU A 2 0.23 -5.27 8.28
C LEU A 2 0.03 -3.82 8.75
N LYS A 3 0.40 -3.52 9.99
CA LYS A 3 0.40 -2.16 10.54
C LYS A 3 1.57 -1.36 9.98
N THR A 4 1.34 -0.06 9.83
CA THR A 4 2.35 0.90 9.37
C THR A 4 2.44 2.08 10.31
N THR A 5 3.65 2.63 10.46
CA THR A 5 3.85 3.95 11.07
C THR A 5 3.51 5.07 10.06
N PRO A 6 3.29 6.32 10.52
CA PRO A 6 3.06 7.44 9.61
C PRO A 6 4.20 7.66 8.58
N SER A 7 5.45 7.39 8.95
CA SER A 7 6.59 7.50 8.02
C SER A 7 6.60 6.39 6.97
N GLN A 8 6.22 5.16 7.35
CA GLN A 8 6.02 4.07 6.41
C GLN A 8 4.84 4.33 5.47
N ALA A 9 3.73 4.90 5.97
CA ALA A 9 2.56 5.25 5.15
C ALA A 9 2.93 6.24 4.04
N LEU A 10 3.74 7.26 4.33
CA LEU A 10 4.26 8.19 3.31
C LEU A 10 5.08 7.49 2.23
N ARG A 11 5.93 6.51 2.61
CA ARG A 11 6.68 5.71 1.61
C ARG A 11 5.75 4.82 0.81
N VAL A 12 4.77 4.20 1.45
CA VAL A 12 3.73 3.39 0.79
C VAL A 12 2.95 4.22 -0.22
N HIS A 13 2.52 5.44 0.11
CA HIS A 13 1.82 6.33 -0.82
C HIS A 13 2.67 6.66 -2.05
N ARG A 14 3.96 6.94 -1.84
CA ARG A 14 4.91 7.15 -2.95
C ARG A 14 5.03 5.92 -3.85
N LEU A 15 5.07 4.72 -3.29
CA LEU A 15 5.12 3.48 -4.06
C LEU A 15 3.83 3.24 -4.83
N VAL A 16 2.67 3.51 -4.22
CA VAL A 16 1.38 3.41 -4.91
C VAL A 16 1.37 4.31 -6.14
N CYS A 17 1.74 5.59 -5.99
CA CYS A 17 1.76 6.53 -7.11
C CYS A 17 2.81 6.20 -8.19
N LYS A 18 3.95 5.59 -7.82
CA LYS A 18 5.04 5.31 -8.75
C LYS A 18 4.95 3.96 -9.45
N LEU A 19 4.47 2.93 -8.75
CA LEU A 19 4.65 1.53 -9.16
C LEU A 19 3.35 0.73 -9.22
N CYS A 20 2.25 1.19 -8.62
CA CYS A 20 1.01 0.44 -8.66
C CYS A 20 0.28 0.69 -10.00
N CYS A 21 0.33 -0.28 -10.92
CA CYS A 21 -0.37 -0.21 -12.20
C CYS A 21 -1.90 -0.07 -12.07
N ASN A 22 -2.46 -0.49 -10.93
CA ASN A 22 -3.88 -0.35 -10.63
C ASN A 22 -4.22 1.03 -10.07
N CYS A 23 -3.24 1.90 -9.79
CA CYS A 23 -3.49 3.25 -9.30
C CYS A 23 -3.28 4.27 -10.42
N ASN A 24 -4.38 4.77 -10.98
CA ASN A 24 -4.40 5.79 -12.03
C ASN A 24 -4.89 7.13 -11.48
N HIS A 25 -4.02 8.16 -11.48
CA HIS A 25 -4.35 9.50 -10.96
C HIS A 25 -4.99 9.46 -9.54
N GLY A 26 -4.46 8.61 -8.66
CA GLY A 26 -4.95 8.44 -7.30
C GLY A 26 -6.16 7.51 -7.14
N ASN A 27 -6.77 7.05 -8.23
CA ASN A 27 -7.92 6.15 -8.22
C ASN A 27 -7.51 4.70 -8.51
N CYS A 28 -8.19 3.73 -7.91
CA CYS A 28 -7.90 2.31 -8.08
C CYS A 28 -8.79 1.69 -9.15
N LEU A 29 -8.18 1.23 -10.25
CA LEU A 29 -8.89 0.59 -11.38
C LEU A 29 -9.61 -0.70 -10.96
N LEU A 30 -9.10 -1.41 -9.94
CA LEU A 30 -9.75 -2.63 -9.42
C LEU A 30 -11.00 -2.36 -8.58
N LEU A 31 -11.23 -1.09 -8.21
CA LEU A 31 -12.43 -0.67 -7.49
C LEU A 31 -13.47 -0.04 -8.42
N ASP A 32 -13.19 0.06 -9.72
CA ASP A 32 -14.08 0.70 -10.68
C ASP A 32 -15.37 -0.10 -10.83
N ASP A 33 -16.47 0.50 -10.39
CA ASP A 33 -17.84 0.01 -10.49
C ASP A 33 -18.68 0.85 -11.49
N GLY A 34 -18.02 1.63 -12.33
CA GLY A 34 -18.61 2.70 -13.13
C GLY A 34 -18.31 4.10 -12.57
N GLU A 35 -17.79 4.20 -11.34
CA GLU A 35 -17.32 5.44 -10.73
C GLU A 35 -15.84 5.37 -10.32
N LYS A 36 -15.19 6.55 -10.23
CA LYS A 36 -13.79 6.65 -9.81
C LYS A 36 -13.68 6.53 -8.29
N HIS A 37 -12.98 5.49 -7.83
CA HIS A 37 -12.71 5.28 -6.40
C HIS A 37 -11.25 5.54 -6.05
N THR A 38 -11.02 6.34 -5.01
CA THR A 38 -9.66 6.59 -4.51
C THR A 38 -9.00 5.30 -4.05
N CYS A 39 -7.71 5.12 -4.35
CA CYS A 39 -6.98 3.93 -3.91
C CYS A 39 -6.98 3.84 -2.38
N VAL A 40 -7.50 2.72 -1.85
CA VAL A 40 -7.57 2.46 -0.40
C VAL A 40 -6.21 2.65 0.29
N GLN A 41 -5.12 2.35 -0.40
CA GLN A 41 -3.78 2.45 0.17
C GLN A 41 -3.28 3.90 0.28
N LEU A 42 -3.81 4.84 -0.51
CA LEU A 42 -3.52 6.27 -0.42
C LEU A 42 -4.27 6.97 0.72
N ILE A 43 -5.41 6.44 1.15
CA ILE A 43 -6.17 6.96 2.30
C ILE A 43 -5.84 6.23 3.61
N SER A 44 -5.09 5.13 3.54
CA SER A 44 -4.69 4.35 4.71
C SER A 44 -3.45 4.92 5.39
N ARG A 45 -3.58 5.25 6.68
CA ARG A 45 -2.47 5.80 7.50
C ARG A 45 -1.75 4.77 8.36
N TYR A 46 -2.46 3.74 8.83
CA TYR A 46 -1.96 2.84 9.87
C TYR A 46 -1.85 1.38 9.44
N GLY A 47 -2.08 1.08 8.16
CA GLY A 47 -1.92 -0.28 7.68
C GLY A 47 -1.94 -0.43 6.17
N ILE A 48 -1.58 -1.64 5.75
CA ILE A 48 -1.68 -2.13 4.39
C ILE A 48 -2.94 -2.99 4.27
N TYR A 49 -3.90 -2.50 3.50
CA TYR A 49 -5.21 -3.15 3.29
C TYR A 49 -5.32 -3.74 1.88
N CYS A 50 -4.60 -3.18 0.91
CA CYS A 50 -4.64 -3.67 -0.46
C CYS A 50 -3.77 -4.93 -0.60
N LYS A 51 -4.41 -6.10 -0.79
CA LYS A 51 -3.70 -7.38 -1.01
C LYS A 51 -2.78 -7.35 -2.22
N TYR A 52 -3.23 -6.73 -3.32
CA TYR A 52 -2.40 -6.56 -4.52
C TYR A 52 -1.13 -5.74 -4.22
N PHE A 53 -1.27 -4.62 -3.53
CA PHE A 53 -0.12 -3.81 -3.13
C PHE A 53 0.84 -4.63 -2.27
N LEU A 54 0.32 -5.34 -1.28
CA LEU A 54 1.12 -6.17 -0.36
C LEU A 54 1.96 -7.23 -1.11
N THR A 55 1.36 -7.94 -2.07
CA THR A 55 2.01 -9.10 -2.70
C THR A 55 2.80 -8.75 -3.96
N VAL A 56 2.45 -7.68 -4.65
CA VAL A 56 3.01 -7.36 -5.98
C VAL A 56 3.85 -6.07 -5.95
N VAL A 57 3.35 -5.02 -5.30
CA VAL A 57 3.99 -3.70 -5.38
C VAL A 57 5.01 -3.49 -4.26
N LEU A 58 4.66 -3.80 -3.02
CA LEU A 58 5.51 -3.61 -1.85
C LEU A 58 6.87 -4.34 -1.97
N PRO A 59 6.96 -5.58 -2.49
CA PRO A 59 8.24 -6.28 -2.61
C PRO A 59 9.25 -5.59 -3.55
N ALA A 60 8.81 -4.68 -4.43
CA ALA A 60 9.70 -3.87 -5.26
C ALA A 60 10.56 -2.90 -4.42
N GLU A 61 10.09 -2.52 -3.23
CA GLU A 61 10.83 -1.71 -2.26
C GLU A 61 11.30 -2.58 -1.09
N LYS A 62 12.38 -3.34 -1.32
CA LYS A 62 12.87 -4.39 -0.40
C LYS A 62 13.05 -3.91 1.04
N GLU A 63 13.69 -2.77 1.24
CA GLU A 63 13.98 -2.24 2.57
C GLU A 63 12.69 -1.89 3.35
N LEU A 64 11.70 -1.28 2.69
CA LEU A 64 10.42 -0.96 3.33
C LEU A 64 9.64 -2.24 3.62
N HIS A 65 9.62 -3.18 2.67
CA HIS A 65 8.94 -4.46 2.81
C HIS A 65 9.46 -5.24 4.01
N GLU A 66 10.78 -5.41 4.12
CA GLU A 66 11.43 -6.11 5.24
C GLU A 66 11.14 -5.42 6.58
N LYS A 67 11.27 -4.09 6.65
CA LYS A 67 10.98 -3.33 7.88
C LYS A 67 9.54 -3.52 8.35
N ILE A 68 8.56 -3.43 7.44
CA ILE A 68 7.15 -3.64 7.79
C ILE A 68 6.92 -5.09 8.25
N LEU A 69 7.49 -6.09 7.56
CA LEU A 69 7.34 -7.49 7.95
C LEU A 69 7.96 -7.79 9.32
N ILE A 70 9.18 -7.31 9.57
CA ILE A 70 9.88 -7.50 10.85
C ILE A 70 9.08 -6.88 11.98
N GLN A 71 8.64 -5.62 11.81
CA GLN A 71 7.82 -4.94 12.81
C GLN A 71 6.54 -5.73 13.16
N ASN A 72 5.87 -6.30 12.15
CA ASN A 72 4.60 -7.01 12.34
C ASN A 72 4.75 -8.49 12.74
N LYS A 73 5.95 -9.07 12.68
CA LYS A 73 6.22 -10.44 13.15
C LYS A 73 6.22 -10.55 14.68
N TYR A 74 6.54 -9.46 15.38
CA TYR A 74 6.61 -9.43 16.85
C TYR A 74 5.31 -8.99 17.54
N GLU A 75 4.24 -8.74 16.76
CA GLU A 75 2.93 -8.33 17.28
C GLU A 75 1.87 -9.45 17.20
N ASN A 76 2.25 -10.69 16.83
CA ASN A 76 1.40 -11.88 16.89
C ASN A 76 1.95 -12.91 17.87
#